data_AF-A0A8W8KYE2-F1
#
_entry.id   AF-A0A8W8KYE2-F1
#
_cell.length_a   1.000
_cell.length_b   1.000
_cell.length_c   1.000
_cell.angle_alpha   90.00
_cell.angle_beta   90.00
_cell.angle_gamma   90.00
#
_symmetry.space_group_name_H-M   'P 1'
#
loop_
_entity.id
_entity.type
_entity.pdbx_description
1 polymer ?
#
loop_
_entity_poly.entity_id
_entity_poly.type
_entity_poly.pdbx_seq_one_letter_code
_entity_poly.pdbx_strand_id
1 'polypeptide(L)' 'NNDCVHLLDKNGEFSQFLVDQESDIERPCSLGLDTDGHLWVGNATGHVHVFSYCTWL' A
#
# COMPACT_ATOMS: atom_id res chain seq x y z
N ASN A 1 5.87 -3.79 -13.77
CA ASN A 1 4.77 -3.57 -12.82
C ASN A 1 4.38 -4.95 -12.29
N ASN A 2 4.35 -5.13 -10.98
CA ASN A 2 3.99 -6.39 -10.31
C ASN A 2 2.76 -6.21 -9.41
N ASP A 3 2.01 -5.12 -9.58
CA ASP A 3 0.79 -4.79 -8.83
C ASP A 3 0.94 -4.84 -7.30
N CYS A 4 2.15 -4.59 -6.80
CA CYS A 4 2.46 -4.57 -5.38
C CYS A 4 2.79 -3.16 -4.88
N VAL A 5 2.62 -2.96 -3.57
CA VAL A 5 3.15 -1.81 -2.83
C VAL A 5 4.16 -2.34 -1.82
N HIS A 6 5.42 -1.92 -1.94
CA HIS A 6 6.49 -2.35 -1.04
C HIS A 6 6.76 -1.29 0.02
N LEU A 7 6.99 -1.72 1.26
CA LEU A 7 7.60 -0.88 2.28
C LEU A 7 9.12 -1.03 2.17
N LEU A 8 9.81 0.09 2.05
CA LEU A 8 11.27 0.15 2.11
C LEU A 8 11.71 0.81 3.41
N ASP A 9 12.87 0.42 3.91
CA ASP A 9 13.53 1.15 4.99
C ASP A 9 14.13 2.49 4.49
N LYS A 10 14.70 3.28 5.41
CA LYS A 10 15.32 4.57 5.07
C LYS A 10 16.53 4.47 4.13
N ASN A 11 17.11 3.28 3.98
CA ASN A 11 18.23 3.01 3.07
C ASN A 11 17.74 2.49 1.71
N GLY A 12 16.43 2.27 1.55
CA GLY A 12 15.83 1.70 0.34
C GLY A 12 15.82 0.18 0.32
N GLU A 13 16.16 -0.49 1.43
CA GLU A 13 16.10 -1.94 1.54
C GLU A 13 14.66 -2.41 1.70
N PHE A 14 14.33 -3.54 1.08
CA PHE A 14 13.00 -4.14 1.18
C PHE A 14 12.70 -4.55 2.62
N SER A 15 11.56 -4.10 3.14
CA SER A 15 11.06 -4.52 4.45
C SER A 15 9.95 -5.57 4.31
N GLN A 16 8.83 -5.21 3.67
CA GLN A 16 7.68 -6.09 3.47
C GLN A 16 6.78 -5.62 2.33
N PHE A 17 5.81 -6.45 1.95
CA PHE A 17 4.68 -6.03 1.12
C PHE A 17 3.61 -5.38 2.00
N LEU A 18 3.06 -4.25 1.54
CA LEU A 18 1.85 -3.63 2.10
C LEU A 18 0.61 -3.96 1.26
N VAL A 19 0.83 -4.19 -0.04
CA VAL A 19 -0.13 -4.74 -0.98
C VAL A 19 0.63 -5.75 -1.82
N ASP A 20 0.04 -6.93 -1.99
CA ASP A 20 0.58 -8.03 -2.78
C ASP A 20 -0.48 -8.61 -3.73
N GLN A 21 -0.13 -9.69 -4.42
CA GLN A 21 -1.00 -10.37 -5.37
C GLN A 21 -2.24 -10.98 -4.71
N GLU A 22 -2.23 -11.26 -3.41
CA GLU A 22 -3.39 -11.80 -2.69
C GLU A 22 -4.42 -10.71 -2.35
N SER A 23 -4.01 -9.44 -2.44
CA SER A 23 -4.87 -8.27 -2.17
C SER A 23 -5.84 -7.95 -3.32
N ASP A 24 -5.65 -8.55 -4.50
CA ASP A 24 -6.48 -8.37 -5.71
C ASP A 24 -6.63 -6.89 -6.15
N ILE A 25 -5.55 -6.11 -6.00
CA ILE A 25 -5.51 -4.71 -6.46
C ILE A 25 -4.77 -4.63 -7.79
N GLU A 26 -5.51 -4.44 -8.86
CA GLU A 26 -4.92 -4.23 -10.19
C GLU A 26 -4.31 -2.83 -10.30
N ARG A 27 -3.02 -2.75 -10.67
CA ARG A 27 -2.34 -1.50 -11.05
C ARG A 27 -2.54 -0.35 -10.03
N PRO A 28 -2.06 -0.51 -8.78
CA PRO A 28 -2.02 0.59 -7.82
C PRO A 28 -1.22 1.75 -8.42
N CYS A 29 -1.77 2.96 -8.32
CA CYS A 29 -1.22 4.15 -8.99
C CYS A 29 -1.08 5.37 -8.07
N SER A 30 -1.67 5.33 -6.89
CA SER A 30 -1.58 6.40 -5.89
C SER A 30 -1.66 5.84 -4.48
N LEU A 31 -0.95 6.49 -3.55
CA LEU A 31 -0.88 6.12 -2.15
C LEU A 31 -1.15 7.35 -1.27
N GLY A 32 -1.80 7.14 -0.14
CA GLY A 32 -1.97 8.12 0.94
C GLY A 32 -1.91 7.46 2.31
N LEU A 33 -1.40 8.17 3.31
CA LEU A 33 -1.40 7.74 4.71
C LEU A 33 -2.22 8.76 5.52
N ASP A 34 -3.11 8.27 6.37
CA ASP A 34 -3.82 9.11 7.32
C ASP A 34 -3.21 9.07 8.73
N THR A 35 -3.74 9.89 9.64
CA THR A 35 -3.25 10.02 11.02
C THR A 35 -3.55 8.79 11.89
N ASP A 36 -4.49 7.95 11.46
CA ASP A 36 -4.88 6.73 12.17
C ASP A 36 -4.05 5.52 11.68
N GLY A 37 -3.16 5.74 10.71
CA GLY A 37 -2.25 4.72 10.18
C GLY A 37 -2.87 3.82 9.12
N HIS A 38 -3.94 4.28 8.46
CA HIS A 38 -4.44 3.61 7.26
C HIS A 38 -3.63 3.99 6.03
N LEU A 39 -3.35 2.98 5.21
CA LEU A 39 -2.87 3.13 3.86
C LEU A 39 -4.06 3.16 2.88
N TRP A 40 -4.20 4.26 2.18
CA TRP A 40 -5.15 4.47 1.10
C TRP A 40 -4.47 4.19 -0.24
N VAL A 41 -5.01 3.27 -1.01
CA VAL A 41 -4.45 2.82 -2.29
C VAL A 41 -5.46 3.06 -3.40
N GLY A 42 -5.18 4.03 -4.26
CA GLY A 42 -5.95 4.26 -5.49
C GLY A 42 -5.40 3.44 -6.64
N ASN A 43 -6.28 2.88 -7.46
CA ASN A 43 -5.91 2.03 -8.59
C ASN A 43 -6.31 2.61 -9.96
N ALA A 44 -5.79 2.03 -11.03
CA ALA A 44 -6.02 2.52 -12.39
C ALA A 44 -7.48 2.34 -12.88
N THR A 45 -8.30 1.55 -12.17
CA THR A 45 -9.73 1.35 -12.50
C THR A 45 -10.64 2.37 -11.82
N GLY A 46 -10.08 3.28 -11.01
CA GLY A 46 -10.81 4.34 -10.33
C GLY A 46 -11.34 3.96 -8.94
N HIS A 47 -10.91 2.85 -8.38
CA HIS A 47 -11.25 2.43 -7.02
C HIS A 47 -10.19 2.87 -6.01
N VAL A 48 -10.63 3.02 -4.76
CA VAL A 48 -9.79 3.32 -3.60
C VAL A 48 -9.98 2.23 -2.55
N HIS A 49 -8.88 1.64 -2.10
CA HIS A 49 -8.83 0.58 -1.09
C HIS A 49 -8.14 1.10 0.17
N VAL A 50 -8.55 0.61 1.34
CA VAL A 50 -8.02 1.07 2.63
C VAL A 50 -7.52 -0.12 3.43
N PHE A 51 -6.28 -0.04 3.89
CA PHE A 51 -5.61 -1.06 4.68
C PHE A 51 -5.13 -0.48 6.01
N SER A 52 -5.28 -1.22 7.10
CA SER A 52 -4.56 -0.90 8.34
C SER A 52 -3.08 -1.26 8.16
N TYR A 53 -2.21 -0.26 8.09
CA TYR A 53 -0.77 -0.47 7.87
C TYR A 53 0.02 -0.37 9.18
N CYS A 54 -0.31 0.59 10.04
CA CYS A 54 0.29 0.75 11.36
C CYS A 54 -0.77 1.24 12.34
N THR A 55 -1.23 0.40 13.24
CA THR A 55 -1.93 0.86 14.44
C THR A 55 -0.88 1.23 15.49
N TRP A 56 -0.89 2.49 15.95
CA TRP A 56 -0.10 2.89 17.11
C TRP A 56 -0.73 2.27 18.36
N LEU A 57 -0.27 1.08 18.75
CA LEU A 57 -0.55 0.46 20.05
C LEU A 57 0.73 0.39 20.89
#